data_AF-A0A136KGQ1-F1
#
_entry.id   AF-A0A136KGQ1-F1
#
_cell.length_a   1.000
_cell.length_b   1.000
_cell.length_c   1.000
_cell.angle_alpha   90.00
_cell.angle_beta   90.00
_cell.angle_gamma   90.00
#
_symmetry.space_group_name_H-M   'P 1'
#
loop_
_entity.id
_entity.type
_entity.pdbx_description
1 polymer ?
#
loop_
_entity_poly.entity_id
_entity_poly.type
_entity_poly.pdbx_seq_one_letter_code
_entity_poly.pdbx_strand_id
1 'polypeptide(L)'
;MRVFAQEVEIAGQVIRGPLNGRNIIGRPVENLGDLLSLFLAFIYPLAGLFILYFLLLAGYRLIMSRGDMGKVAEAKKSLSISFLGWEFLFRRLLSPDFSPYLLILAQLFYLVDVVYLGS
;
A
#
# COMPACT_ATOMS: atom_id res chain seq x y z
N MET A 1 -25.47 0.85 19.40
CA MET A 1 -24.28 0.68 20.25
C MET A 1 -23.05 0.83 19.38
N ARG A 2 -22.33 1.97 19.45
CA ARG A 2 -21.10 2.21 18.66
C ARG A 2 -19.90 1.89 19.55
N VAL A 3 -19.39 0.67 19.48
CA VAL A 3 -18.44 0.10 20.48
C VAL A 3 -16.97 0.51 20.23
N PHE A 4 -16.75 1.66 19.58
CA PHE A 4 -15.40 2.24 19.40
C PHE A 4 -15.40 3.77 19.57
N ALA A 5 -16.41 4.31 20.27
CA ALA A 5 -16.56 5.75 20.44
C ALA A 5 -15.72 6.25 21.63
N GLN A 6 -14.90 7.25 21.34
CA GLN A 6 -14.02 7.95 22.26
C GLN A 6 -14.76 8.96 23.17
N GLU A 7 -16.00 8.60 23.48
CA GLU A 7 -16.97 9.37 24.23
C GLU A 7 -17.85 8.37 24.94
N VAL A 8 -17.79 8.37 26.27
CA VAL A 8 -18.62 7.51 27.12
C VAL A 8 -19.43 8.43 28.02
N GLU A 9 -20.75 8.35 27.88
CA GLU A 9 -21.67 9.07 28.75
C GLU A 9 -22.00 8.20 29.96
N ILE A 10 -21.55 8.61 31.15
CA ILE A 10 -21.87 7.95 32.42
C ILE A 10 -22.56 8.98 33.31
N ALA A 11 -23.80 8.68 33.71
CA ALA A 11 -24.58 9.53 34.62
C ALA A 11 -24.69 11.02 34.18
N GLY A 12 -24.84 11.26 32.87
CA GLY A 12 -24.97 12.61 32.29
C GLY A 12 -23.65 13.39 32.19
N GLN A 13 -22.51 12.79 32.56
CA GLN A 13 -21.19 13.34 32.28
C GLN A 13 -20.57 12.64 31.06
N VAL A 14 -20.18 13.45 30.09
CA VAL A 14 -19.54 13.02 28.85
C VAL A 14 -18.03 12.93 29.09
N ILE A 15 -17.51 11.70 29.25
CA ILE A 15 -16.08 11.47 29.36
C ILE A 15 -15.51 11.28 27.95
N ARG A 16 -14.73 12.26 27.50
CA ARG A 16 -14.04 12.23 26.21
C ARG A 16 -12.66 11.60 26.37
N GLY A 17 -12.31 10.69 25.48
CA GLY A 17 -10.98 10.09 25.45
C GLY A 17 -9.91 11.02 24.87
N PRO A 18 -8.63 10.68 25.07
CA PRO A 18 -7.47 11.59 24.96
C PRO A 18 -7.09 12.07 23.55
N LEU A 19 -7.71 11.53 22.50
CA LEU A 19 -7.44 11.92 21.10
C LEU A 19 -8.43 12.97 20.58
N ASN A 20 -9.56 13.25 21.26
CA ASN A 20 -10.70 13.96 20.70
C ASN A 20 -10.33 15.44 20.52
N GLY A 21 -10.38 15.93 19.27
CA GLY A 21 -10.06 17.31 18.93
C GLY A 21 -8.56 17.63 18.88
N ARG A 22 -7.68 16.61 18.87
CA ARG A 22 -6.24 16.84 18.72
C ARG A 22 -5.90 17.06 17.25
N ASN A 23 -5.35 18.24 16.94
CA ASN A 23 -4.81 18.52 15.60
C ASN A 23 -3.39 17.99 15.48
N ILE A 24 -3.17 17.03 14.59
CA ILE A 24 -1.84 16.51 14.25
C ILE A 24 -1.64 16.71 12.76
N ILE A 25 -0.62 17.49 12.38
CA ILE A 25 -0.25 17.76 10.98
C ILE A 25 -1.44 18.34 10.19
N GLY A 26 -2.12 19.33 10.79
CA GLY A 26 -3.22 20.06 10.16
C GLY A 26 -4.51 19.25 9.95
N ARG A 27 -4.62 18.07 10.56
CA ARG A 27 -5.83 17.23 10.51
C ARG A 27 -6.36 16.95 11.92
N PRO A 28 -7.68 17.05 12.14
CA PRO A 28 -8.28 16.61 13.39
C PRO A 28 -8.18 15.08 13.47
N VAL A 29 -7.74 14.59 14.63
CA VAL A 29 -7.75 13.18 14.97
C VAL A 29 -8.89 12.97 15.95
N GLU A 30 -9.81 12.07 15.63
CA GLU A 30 -10.98 11.77 16.48
C GLU A 30 -11.03 10.30 16.86
N ASN A 31 -10.36 9.44 16.11
CA ASN A 31 -10.34 8.00 16.32
C ASN A 31 -8.99 7.37 15.90
N LEU A 32 -8.83 6.06 16.19
CA LEU A 32 -7.63 5.29 15.82
C LEU A 32 -7.45 5.17 14.29
N GLY A 33 -8.52 5.24 13.52
CA GLY A 33 -8.47 5.22 12.06
C GLY A 33 -7.82 6.48 11.48
N ASP A 34 -7.99 7.64 12.14
CA ASP A 34 -7.33 8.88 11.75
C ASP A 34 -5.82 8.83 12.00
N LEU A 35 -5.41 8.22 13.13
CA LEU A 35 -3.99 7.95 13.42
C LEU A 35 -3.40 6.99 12.39
N LEU A 36 -4.10 5.89 12.08
CA LEU A 36 -3.67 4.96 11.05
C LEU A 36 -3.52 5.68 9.70
N SER A 37 -4.51 6.47 9.31
CA SER A 37 -4.49 7.26 8.08
C SER A 37 -3.30 8.22 8.01
N LEU A 38 -2.90 8.79 9.15
CA LEU A 38 -1.71 9.63 9.26
C LEU A 38 -0.43 8.85 8.98
N PHE A 39 -0.29 7.64 9.54
CA PHE A 39 0.85 6.77 9.24
C PHE A 39 0.88 6.34 7.77
N LEU A 40 -0.28 5.99 7.19
CA LEU A 40 -0.36 5.64 5.77
C LEU A 40 0.06 6.81 4.88
N ALA A 41 -0.33 8.05 5.21
CA ALA A 41 0.07 9.23 4.46
C ALA A 41 1.60 9.40 4.38
N PHE A 42 2.33 8.94 5.39
CA PHE A 42 3.80 8.93 5.39
C PHE A 42 4.40 7.71 4.68
N ILE A 43 3.79 6.53 4.82
CA ILE A 43 4.28 5.28 4.22
C ILE A 43 4.13 5.28 2.70
N TYR A 44 3.03 5.82 2.16
CA TYR A 44 2.76 5.82 0.72
C TYR A 44 3.88 6.45 -0.16
N PRO A 45 4.37 7.68 0.11
CA PRO A 45 5.47 8.25 -0.67
C PRO A 45 6.77 7.44 -0.51
N LEU A 46 7.03 6.89 0.67
CA LEU A 46 8.20 6.05 0.92
C LEU A 46 8.14 4.75 0.10
N ALA A 47 6.97 4.12 0.05
CA ALA A 47 6.73 2.93 -0.76
C ALA A 47 6.96 3.20 -2.25
N GLY A 48 6.57 4.38 -2.75
CA GLY A 48 6.86 4.81 -4.12
C GLY A 48 8.36 4.84 -4.43
N LEU A 49 9.17 5.34 -3.48
CA LEU A 49 10.63 5.37 -3.63
C LEU A 49 11.24 3.95 -3.65
N PHE A 50 10.77 3.06 -2.78
CA PHE A 50 11.21 1.66 -2.76
C PHE A 50 10.85 0.93 -4.05
N ILE A 51 9.63 1.11 -4.57
CA ILE A 51 9.22 0.50 -5.83
C ILE A 51 10.10 0.97 -6.99
N LEU A 52 10.39 2.26 -7.06
CA LEU A 52 11.31 2.79 -8.07
C LEU A 52 12.70 2.15 -7.96
N TYR A 53 13.22 2.02 -6.73
CA TYR A 53 14.50 1.37 -6.48
C TYR A 53 14.51 -0.09 -6.96
N PHE A 54 13.49 -0.88 -6.62
CA PHE A 54 13.39 -2.28 -7.05
C PHE A 54 13.21 -2.42 -8.56
N LEU A 55 12.46 -1.52 -9.20
CA LEU A 55 12.30 -1.50 -10.65
C LEU A 55 13.65 -1.28 -11.36
N LEU A 56 14.44 -0.30 -10.89
CA LEU A 56 15.77 -0.02 -11.43
C LEU A 56 16.72 -1.21 -11.21
N LEU A 57 16.71 -1.80 -10.03
CA LEU A 57 17.55 -2.95 -9.71
C LEU A 57 17.17 -4.20 -10.54
N ALA A 58 15.87 -4.47 -10.70
CA ALA A 58 15.38 -5.57 -11.51
C ALA A 58 15.73 -5.37 -13.00
N GLY A 59 15.56 -4.16 -13.53
CA GLY A 59 15.96 -3.82 -14.89
C GLY A 59 17.47 -3.99 -15.11
N TYR A 60 18.29 -3.54 -14.16
CA TYR A 60 19.74 -3.73 -14.22
C TYR A 60 20.14 -5.21 -14.19
N ARG A 61 19.55 -6.01 -13.31
CA ARG A 61 19.79 -7.47 -13.24
C ARG A 61 19.35 -8.18 -14.51
N LEU A 62 18.24 -7.76 -15.12
CA LEU A 62 17.76 -8.30 -16.37
C LEU A 62 18.77 -8.06 -17.50
N ILE A 63 19.31 -6.84 -17.63
CA ILE A 63 20.31 -6.51 -18.66
C ILE A 63 21.63 -7.25 -18.41
N MET A 64 22.05 -7.37 -17.15
CA MET A 64 23.35 -7.97 -16.81
C MET A 64 23.34 -9.51 -16.76
N SER A 65 22.16 -10.14 -16.87
CA SER A 65 22.02 -11.59 -16.76
C SER A 65 22.70 -12.39 -17.87
N ARG A 66 23.08 -11.77 -19.01
CA ARG A 66 23.96 -12.34 -20.06
C ARG A 66 23.66 -13.81 -20.46
N GLY A 67 22.40 -14.23 -20.40
CA GLY A 67 21.96 -15.59 -20.77
C GLY A 67 21.91 -16.63 -19.64
N ASP A 68 22.22 -16.24 -18.40
CA ASP A 68 22.01 -17.05 -17.21
C ASP A 68 20.51 -17.14 -16.89
N MET A 69 19.88 -18.27 -17.24
CA MET A 69 18.45 -18.48 -17.12
C MET A 69 17.91 -18.27 -15.70
N GLY A 70 18.70 -18.58 -14.67
CA GLY A 70 18.30 -18.39 -13.27
C GLY A 70 18.16 -16.91 -12.90
N LYS A 71 19.14 -16.10 -13.31
CA LYS A 71 19.13 -14.65 -13.05
C LYS A 71 18.07 -13.92 -13.88
N VAL A 72 17.77 -14.42 -15.08
CA VAL A 72 16.67 -13.90 -15.90
C VAL A 72 15.32 -14.15 -15.22
N ALA A 73 15.07 -15.36 -14.73
CA ALA A 73 13.82 -15.72 -14.06
C ALA A 73 13.61 -14.90 -12.79
N GLU A 74 14.66 -14.74 -11.96
CA GLU A 74 14.59 -13.93 -10.74
C GLU A 74 14.37 -12.45 -11.05
N ALA A 75 15.06 -11.91 -12.07
CA ALA A 75 14.88 -10.52 -12.50
C ALA A 75 13.46 -10.27 -13.01
N LYS A 76 12.89 -11.20 -13.80
CA LYS A 76 11.50 -11.11 -14.28
C LYS A 76 10.49 -11.11 -13.12
N LYS A 77 10.65 -12.00 -12.14
CA LYS A 77 9.77 -12.05 -10.96
C LYS A 77 9.83 -10.75 -10.15
N SER A 78 11.03 -10.22 -9.94
CA SER A 78 11.23 -8.94 -9.25
C SER A 78 10.60 -7.78 -10.03
N LEU A 79 10.69 -7.81 -11.37
CA LEU A 79 10.09 -6.81 -12.25
C LEU A 79 8.55 -6.85 -12.17
N SER A 80 7.93 -8.03 -12.24
CA SER A 80 6.47 -8.20 -12.10
C SER A 80 5.95 -7.64 -10.77
N ILE A 81 6.60 -7.97 -9.65
CA ILE A 81 6.20 -7.50 -8.33
C ILE A 81 6.33 -5.97 -8.22
N SER A 82 7.44 -5.43 -8.72
CA SER A 82 7.69 -3.98 -8.72
C SER A 82 6.66 -3.24 -9.58
N PHE A 83 6.30 -3.80 -10.73
CA PHE A 83 5.31 -3.24 -11.63
C PHE A 83 3.89 -3.27 -11.03
N LEU A 84 3.51 -4.38 -10.37
CA LEU A 84 2.23 -4.47 -9.65
C LEU A 84 2.13 -3.45 -8.51
N GLY A 85 3.22 -3.29 -7.74
CA GLY A 85 3.29 -2.28 -6.68
C GLY A 85 3.19 -0.85 -7.23
N TRP A 86 3.87 -0.59 -8.35
CA TRP A 86 3.80 0.70 -9.04
C TRP A 86 2.37 1.01 -9.50
N GLU A 87 1.72 0.07 -10.16
CA GLU A 87 0.35 0.23 -10.68
C GLU A 87 -0.65 0.55 -9.55
N PHE A 88 -0.52 -0.15 -8.41
CA PHE A 88 -1.35 0.11 -7.24
C PHE A 88 -1.17 1.53 -6.70
N LEU A 89 0.09 1.98 -6.51
CA LEU A 89 0.38 3.32 -6.02
C LEU A 89 -0.03 4.40 -7.03
N PHE A 90 0.21 4.17 -8.31
CA PHE A 90 -0.13 5.09 -9.39
C PHE A 90 -1.63 5.32 -9.46
N ARG A 91 -2.44 4.26 -9.35
CA ARG A 91 -3.90 4.37 -9.31
C ARG A 91 -4.43 5.04 -8.04
N ARG A 92 -3.84 4.75 -6.88
CA ARG A 92 -4.17 5.43 -5.63
C ARG A 92 -3.90 6.94 -5.69
N LEU A 93 -2.88 7.34 -6.45
CA LEU A 93 -2.54 8.74 -6.68
C LEU A 93 -3.49 9.40 -7.69
N LEU A 94 -3.84 8.72 -8.78
CA LEU A 94 -4.68 9.26 -9.85
C LEU A 94 -6.18 9.32 -9.48
N SER A 95 -6.69 8.35 -8.72
CA SER A 95 -8.09 8.28 -8.29
C SER A 95 -8.19 7.99 -6.79
N PRO A 96 -8.68 8.93 -5.96
CA PRO A 96 -8.86 8.70 -4.52
C PRO A 96 -9.92 7.64 -4.19
N ASP A 97 -10.89 7.42 -5.09
CA ASP A 97 -12.04 6.52 -4.91
C ASP A 97 -11.70 5.05 -5.23
N PHE A 98 -10.61 4.55 -4.64
CA PHE A 98 -10.05 3.23 -4.93
C PHE A 98 -11.11 2.10 -4.81
N SER A 99 -11.48 1.53 -5.96
CA SER A 99 -12.51 0.50 -6.08
C SER A 99 -11.92 -0.92 -5.89
N PRO A 100 -12.59 -1.82 -5.15
CA PRO A 100 -12.07 -3.15 -4.80
C PRO A 100 -11.83 -4.09 -5.99
N TYR A 101 -12.39 -3.78 -7.17
CA TYR A 101 -12.18 -4.58 -8.39
C TYR A 101 -10.71 -4.62 -8.85
N LEU A 102 -9.88 -3.65 -8.45
CA LEU A 102 -8.45 -3.62 -8.77
C LEU A 102 -7.64 -4.67 -8.01
N LEU A 103 -8.07 -5.05 -6.79
CA LEU A 103 -7.46 -6.12 -6.02
C LEU A 103 -7.66 -7.48 -6.70
N ILE A 104 -8.83 -7.68 -7.30
CA ILE A 104 -9.17 -8.89 -8.06
C ILE A 104 -8.33 -8.95 -9.35
N LEU A 105 -8.17 -7.83 -10.06
CA LEU A 105 -7.32 -7.79 -11.26
C LEU A 105 -5.83 -8.02 -10.92
N ALA A 106 -5.33 -7.47 -9.81
CA ALA A 106 -3.97 -7.73 -9.34
C ALA A 106 -3.75 -9.19 -8.95
N GLN A 107 -4.72 -9.82 -8.27
CA GLN A 107 -4.69 -11.25 -7.97
C GLN A 107 -4.73 -12.11 -9.23
N LEU A 108 -5.55 -11.75 -10.22
CA LEU A 108 -5.60 -12.46 -11.51
C LEU A 108 -4.27 -12.34 -12.25
N PHE A 109 -3.63 -11.17 -12.25
CA PHE A 109 -2.33 -10.97 -12.87
C PHE A 109 -1.23 -11.80 -12.17
N TYR A 110 -1.23 -11.84 -10.84
CA TYR A 110 -0.33 -12.70 -10.06
C TYR A 110 -0.55 -14.19 -10.37
N LEU A 111 -1.80 -14.61 -10.51
CA LEU A 111 -2.16 -16.00 -10.84
C LEU A 111 -1.73 -16.35 -12.26
N VAL A 112 -1.85 -15.43 -13.22
CA VAL A 112 -1.33 -15.60 -14.58
C VAL A 112 0.19 -15.68 -14.58
N ASP A 113 0.92 -14.82 -13.87
CA ASP A 113 2.39 -14.88 -13.82
C ASP A 113 2.89 -16.18 -13.16
N VAL A 114 2.24 -16.64 -12.08
CA VAL A 114 2.58 -17.92 -11.43
C VAL A 114 2.27 -19.13 -12.30
N VAL A 115 1.15 -19.12 -13.03
CA VAL A 115 0.68 -20.27 -13.80
C VAL A 115 1.29 -20.33 -15.21
N TYR A 116 1.53 -19.20 -15.87
CA TYR A 116 1.98 -19.15 -17.27
C TYR A 116 3.47 -18.84 -17.46
N LEU A 117 4.13 -18.19 -16.50
CA LEU A 117 5.57 -17.87 -16.59
C LEU A 117 6.44 -18.68 -15.61
N GLY A 118 5.81 -19.57 -14.83
CA GLY A 118 6.46 -20.45 -13.85
C GLY A 118 6.99 -21.78 -14.38
N SER A 119 7.03 -22.00 -15.70
CA SER A 119 7.62 -23.18 -16.36
C SER A 119 8.81 -22.81 -17.24
#